data_AF-A0A9E1XRE6-F1
#
_entry.id   AF-A0A9E1XRE6-F1
#
_cell.length_a   1.000
_cell.length_b   1.000
_cell.length_c   1.000
_cell.angle_alpha   90.00
_cell.angle_beta   90.00
_cell.angle_gamma   90.00
#
_symmetry.space_group_name_H-M   'P 1'
#
loop_
_entity.id
_entity.type
_entity.pdbx_description
1 polymer ?
#
loop_
_entity_poly.entity_id
_entity_poly.type
_entity_poly.pdbx_seq_one_letter_code
_entity_poly.pdbx_strand_id
1 'polypeptide(L)'
;GCTIRNVGSYAVSLNGKDSAVVGCDLFNMGDGGITLTGGDRKTLTPGNLLAENNHLHHYGRWNPILKYGIHLNGVGNRMVHNLIHDAPHMAVGFSGNDHIIELNEMHSVVQRANDAGIIYAGYNPAMRGHVIRHNYFHHIYGYLARGANGVYLDDMFCSAHIYGNIFQEVHRAILLGGGRDNLVENNLFVDCPTSVHVDARMLNWAARSVDTMKKRLEAMPYRKEPWRSRYPELLTYLDGNYAEPRGNVIVRNVSVGGRFDGIRAAARPFVEVGTNLVDKDPRFVDAAKGDFRLRKDSPAWAMGFKPIPVAKIGLYKSPDRASWPVAHTVRPKKSYRPPEPPPPTAQVRRNAAPVTIDGALNPGEWAGLNPEHAILLAQTESGSKVRYPSRAWLSHDGKALLVAVDSATSPDAPVRMGNQWGGNDAVELAFRNVAAGPAAPILILRGYPSGHFASSNEGRAPAAAVQRAAAGVTYAAKVVDKTRWSAEWRVPLASLGLDPKKAFRVAFNLTVRKTSPAEWVMWRGGRVATWHVERAGGWLEFVP
;
A
#
# COMPACT_ATOMS: atom_id res chain seq x y z
N GLY A 1 30.38 7.50 24.04
CA GLY A 1 29.61 6.91 22.92
C GLY A 1 30.57 6.27 21.96
N CYS A 2 30.15 5.18 21.30
CA CYS A 2 30.97 4.44 20.35
C CYS A 2 30.42 4.58 18.93
N THR A 3 31.28 4.37 17.92
CA THR A 3 30.85 4.13 16.54
C THR A 3 30.88 2.63 16.25
N ILE A 4 29.74 2.03 15.96
CA ILE A 4 29.60 0.60 15.62
C ILE A 4 29.08 0.51 14.18
N ARG A 5 29.85 -0.07 13.27
CA ARG A 5 29.49 -0.09 11.85
C ARG A 5 29.92 -1.34 11.12
N ASN A 6 29.22 -1.67 10.03
CA ASN A 6 29.53 -2.77 9.12
C ASN A 6 29.54 -4.16 9.81
N VAL A 7 28.70 -4.35 10.82
CA VAL A 7 28.55 -5.65 11.50
C VAL A 7 27.52 -6.54 10.76
N GLY A 8 27.74 -7.85 10.78
CA GLY A 8 26.89 -8.82 10.07
C GLY A 8 25.54 -9.13 10.72
N SER A 9 25.31 -8.69 11.96
CA SER A 9 24.06 -8.89 12.71
C SER A 9 23.68 -7.62 13.50
N TYR A 10 23.11 -7.76 14.69
CA TYR A 10 22.75 -6.66 15.59
C TYR A 10 24.00 -5.94 16.10
N ALA A 11 23.94 -4.62 16.25
CA ALA A 11 25.07 -3.83 16.73
C ALA A 11 25.32 -3.98 18.24
N VAL A 12 24.26 -3.99 19.05
CA VAL A 12 24.36 -4.18 20.51
C VAL A 12 23.23 -5.08 20.98
N SER A 13 23.55 -6.08 21.81
CA SER A 13 22.55 -6.87 22.53
C SER A 13 22.81 -6.75 24.02
N LEU A 14 21.88 -6.12 24.73
CA LEU A 14 21.98 -5.80 26.14
C LEU A 14 20.95 -6.64 26.90
N ASN A 15 21.45 -7.65 27.61
CA ASN A 15 20.65 -8.60 28.38
C ASN A 15 20.99 -8.45 29.87
N GLY A 16 20.00 -8.14 30.71
CA GLY A 16 20.23 -8.00 32.15
C GLY A 16 19.39 -6.90 32.77
N LYS A 17 20.00 -6.11 33.66
CA LYS A 17 19.36 -4.99 34.35
C LYS A 17 20.30 -3.80 34.52
N ASP A 18 19.72 -2.63 34.76
CA ASP A 18 20.41 -1.40 35.20
C ASP A 18 21.62 -1.05 34.31
N SER A 19 21.39 -0.98 33.00
CA SER A 19 22.46 -0.82 31.99
C SER A 19 21.97 -0.04 30.78
N ALA A 20 22.88 0.67 30.11
CA ALA A 20 22.53 1.62 29.06
C ALA A 20 23.46 1.59 27.84
N VAL A 21 22.90 1.92 26.68
CA VAL A 21 23.63 2.27 25.46
C VAL A 21 23.39 3.75 25.19
N VAL A 22 24.44 4.56 25.31
CA VAL A 22 24.32 6.02 25.29
C VAL A 22 25.25 6.66 24.27
N GLY A 23 24.70 7.55 23.44
CA GLY A 23 25.49 8.44 22.60
C GLY A 23 26.23 7.73 21.45
N CYS A 24 25.78 6.57 21.00
CA CYS A 24 26.47 5.79 19.97
C CYS A 24 25.96 6.11 18.55
N ASP A 25 26.86 5.97 17.57
CA ASP A 25 26.53 6.00 16.13
C ASP A 25 26.56 4.56 15.60
N LEU A 26 25.42 4.03 15.17
CA LEU A 26 25.25 2.64 14.76
C LEU A 26 24.73 2.56 13.31
N PHE A 27 25.56 2.09 12.38
CA PHE A 27 25.15 2.04 10.98
C PHE A 27 25.72 0.90 10.13
N ASN A 28 25.09 0.67 8.98
CA ASN A 28 25.47 -0.39 8.03
C ASN A 28 25.40 -1.81 8.61
N MET A 29 24.44 -2.07 9.51
CA MET A 29 24.19 -3.39 10.11
C MET A 29 23.50 -4.37 9.15
N GLY A 30 23.89 -5.65 9.23
CA GLY A 30 23.22 -6.76 8.55
C GLY A 30 21.81 -7.02 9.08
N ASP A 31 21.65 -7.05 10.41
CA ASP A 31 20.36 -7.17 11.11
C ASP A 31 19.97 -5.82 11.77
N GLY A 32 19.52 -5.79 13.03
CA GLY A 32 19.04 -4.58 13.70
C GLY A 32 20.12 -3.76 14.39
N GLY A 33 19.70 -2.80 15.21
CA GLY A 33 20.60 -1.96 16.01
C GLY A 33 20.81 -2.50 17.43
N ILE A 34 20.02 -1.98 18.37
CA ILE A 34 20.11 -2.25 19.80
C ILE A 34 18.97 -3.19 20.22
N THR A 35 19.27 -4.24 20.97
CA THR A 35 18.25 -5.04 21.69
C THR A 35 18.42 -4.86 23.19
N LEU A 36 17.31 -4.59 23.89
CA LEU A 36 17.23 -4.45 25.34
C LEU A 36 16.33 -5.56 25.89
N THR A 37 16.90 -6.56 26.55
CA THR A 37 16.15 -7.65 27.19
C THR A 37 16.40 -7.68 28.69
N GLY A 38 15.40 -7.31 29.47
CA GLY A 38 15.56 -7.19 30.92
C GLY A 38 14.24 -7.04 31.66
N GLY A 39 14.23 -7.51 32.92
CA GLY A 39 13.06 -7.58 33.77
C GLY A 39 12.33 -8.92 33.71
N ASP A 40 11.38 -9.11 34.63
CA ASP A 40 10.58 -10.33 34.75
C ASP A 40 9.09 -9.97 34.75
N ARG A 41 8.37 -10.44 33.72
CA ARG A 41 6.95 -10.19 33.55
C ARG A 41 6.10 -10.86 34.63
N LYS A 42 6.45 -12.06 35.11
CA LYS A 42 5.62 -12.76 36.12
C LYS A 42 5.54 -11.94 37.42
N THR A 43 6.65 -11.32 37.81
CA THR A 43 6.76 -10.50 39.01
C THR A 43 6.60 -8.99 38.75
N LEU A 44 6.55 -8.57 37.49
CA LEU A 44 6.64 -7.16 37.06
C LEU A 44 7.89 -6.43 37.57
N THR A 45 8.98 -7.17 37.78
CA THR A 45 10.28 -6.60 38.17
C THR A 45 10.92 -5.92 36.96
N PRO A 46 11.25 -4.62 37.02
CA PRO A 46 11.81 -3.90 35.89
C PRO A 46 13.26 -4.32 35.57
N GLY A 47 13.62 -4.24 34.29
CA GLY A 47 15.00 -4.35 33.82
C GLY A 47 15.77 -3.04 33.87
N ASN A 48 15.10 -1.89 33.82
CA ASN A 48 15.74 -0.56 33.79
C ASN A 48 16.81 -0.40 32.70
N LEU A 49 16.61 -1.04 31.55
CA LEU A 49 17.54 -0.91 30.43
C LEU A 49 17.24 0.35 29.62
N LEU A 50 18.27 1.01 29.12
CA LEU A 50 18.15 2.30 28.45
C LEU A 50 18.91 2.34 27.12
N ALA A 51 18.23 2.78 26.06
CA ALA A 51 18.89 3.28 24.85
C ALA A 51 18.66 4.79 24.74
N GLU A 52 19.72 5.58 24.89
CA GLU A 52 19.64 7.04 24.93
C GLU A 52 20.58 7.75 23.93
N ASN A 53 20.07 8.78 23.25
CA ASN A 53 20.90 9.70 22.45
C ASN A 53 21.73 8.98 21.36
N ASN A 54 21.22 7.85 20.83
CA ASN A 54 21.89 7.07 19.80
C ASN A 54 21.38 7.45 18.41
N HIS A 55 22.30 7.41 17.43
CA HIS A 55 22.00 7.60 16.02
C HIS A 55 22.06 6.25 15.30
N LEU A 56 20.92 5.78 14.79
CA LEU A 56 20.81 4.48 14.12
C LEU A 56 20.33 4.63 12.69
N HIS A 57 21.08 4.10 11.73
CA HIS A 57 20.64 4.10 10.34
C HIS A 57 21.20 2.96 9.50
N HIS A 58 20.57 2.68 8.36
CA HIS A 58 21.04 1.65 7.41
C HIS A 58 21.24 0.27 8.05
N TYR A 59 20.22 -0.19 8.77
CA TYR A 59 20.13 -1.56 9.32
C TYR A 59 19.16 -2.42 8.51
N GLY A 60 19.10 -3.72 8.83
CA GLY A 60 18.29 -4.71 8.13
C GLY A 60 18.75 -4.95 6.70
N ARG A 61 20.06 -4.76 6.43
CA ARG A 61 20.60 -4.81 5.06
C ARG A 61 20.63 -6.21 4.49
N TRP A 62 20.82 -7.22 5.33
CA TRP A 62 20.86 -8.63 4.92
C TRP A 62 19.51 -9.30 5.16
N ASN A 63 18.94 -9.08 6.35
CA ASN A 63 17.62 -9.59 6.72
C ASN A 63 16.68 -8.41 6.99
N PRO A 64 15.88 -7.96 6.02
CA PRO A 64 15.11 -6.71 6.19
C PRO A 64 13.87 -6.88 7.06
N ILE A 65 13.25 -8.06 7.10
CA ILE A 65 11.96 -8.26 7.75
C ILE A 65 12.15 -8.51 9.25
N LEU A 66 11.34 -7.81 10.08
CA LEU A 66 11.34 -7.95 11.55
C LEU A 66 12.70 -7.70 12.23
N LYS A 67 13.54 -6.85 11.63
CA LYS A 67 14.75 -6.30 12.28
C LYS A 67 14.51 -4.85 12.64
N TYR A 68 14.67 -4.54 13.92
CA TYR A 68 14.39 -3.23 14.48
C TYR A 68 15.68 -2.42 14.63
N GLY A 69 15.56 -1.09 14.55
CA GLY A 69 16.62 -0.20 15.03
C GLY A 69 16.82 -0.41 16.53
N ILE A 70 15.73 -0.36 17.30
CA ILE A 70 15.74 -0.67 18.74
C ILE A 70 14.61 -1.65 19.08
N HIS A 71 14.91 -2.71 19.82
CA HIS A 71 13.91 -3.65 20.34
C HIS A 71 13.91 -3.65 21.87
N LEU A 72 12.75 -3.40 22.49
CA LEU A 72 12.57 -3.48 23.95
C LEU A 72 11.82 -4.76 24.33
N ASN A 73 12.39 -5.57 25.22
CA ASN A 73 11.77 -6.78 25.71
C ASN A 73 11.87 -6.89 27.24
N GLY A 74 10.78 -7.32 27.89
CA GLY A 74 10.72 -7.57 29.34
C GLY A 74 9.87 -6.55 30.09
N VAL A 75 10.42 -5.84 31.07
CA VAL A 75 9.64 -4.89 31.90
C VAL A 75 10.43 -3.60 32.13
N GLY A 76 9.82 -2.42 31.97
CA GLY A 76 10.39 -1.15 32.46
C GLY A 76 11.59 -0.59 31.67
N ASN A 77 11.88 -1.11 30.48
CA ASN A 77 12.97 -0.60 29.62
C ASN A 77 12.56 0.67 28.87
N ARG A 78 13.55 1.51 28.52
CA ARG A 78 13.34 2.86 27.99
C ARG A 78 14.14 3.13 26.71
N MET A 79 13.54 3.88 25.80
CA MET A 79 14.17 4.41 24.59
C MET A 79 13.94 5.92 24.54
N VAL A 80 15.01 6.71 24.68
CA VAL A 80 14.93 8.17 24.91
C VAL A 80 15.89 8.93 23.97
N HIS A 81 15.47 10.05 23.36
CA HIS A 81 16.38 10.94 22.60
C HIS A 81 17.12 10.31 21.41
N ASN A 82 16.66 9.20 20.83
CA ASN A 82 17.35 8.55 19.71
C ASN A 82 16.89 9.14 18.36
N LEU A 83 17.76 9.07 17.36
CA LEU A 83 17.45 9.32 15.96
C LEU A 83 17.54 8.01 15.17
N ILE A 84 16.44 7.58 14.55
CA ILE A 84 16.41 6.35 13.73
C ILE A 84 15.91 6.66 12.32
N HIS A 85 16.71 6.34 11.31
CA HIS A 85 16.31 6.55 9.92
C HIS A 85 16.93 5.57 8.91
N ASP A 86 16.47 5.65 7.66
CA ASP A 86 16.98 4.88 6.52
C ASP A 86 17.04 3.37 6.74
N ALA A 87 15.86 2.77 6.90
CA ALA A 87 15.73 1.33 7.11
C ALA A 87 14.64 0.71 6.24
N PRO A 88 14.80 -0.54 5.78
CA PRO A 88 13.82 -1.21 4.94
C PRO A 88 12.51 -1.52 5.68
N HIS A 89 12.55 -1.61 7.01
CA HIS A 89 11.43 -2.04 7.86
C HIS A 89 11.29 -1.13 9.10
N MET A 90 10.76 -1.68 10.19
CA MET A 90 10.35 -0.95 11.40
C MET A 90 11.54 -0.31 12.15
N ALA A 91 11.29 0.79 12.87
CA ALA A 91 12.28 1.43 13.74
C ALA A 91 12.34 0.76 15.12
N VAL A 92 11.16 0.50 15.69
CA VAL A 92 11.01 0.03 17.05
C VAL A 92 10.08 -1.17 17.10
N GLY A 93 10.54 -2.21 17.78
CA GLY A 93 9.70 -3.30 18.23
C GLY A 93 9.65 -3.29 19.75
N PHE A 94 8.54 -3.70 20.34
CA PHE A 94 8.54 -3.99 21.77
C PHE A 94 7.60 -5.13 22.16
N SER A 95 7.97 -5.84 23.23
CA SER A 95 7.17 -6.88 23.86
C SER A 95 7.41 -6.91 25.36
N GLY A 96 6.37 -6.85 26.17
CA GLY A 96 6.57 -6.79 27.61
C GLY A 96 5.64 -5.82 28.30
N ASN A 97 6.13 -5.15 29.35
CA ASN A 97 5.33 -4.31 30.22
C ASN A 97 6.09 -3.01 30.56
N ASP A 98 5.34 -1.92 30.77
CA ASP A 98 5.88 -0.67 31.33
C ASP A 98 7.03 -0.01 30.54
N HIS A 99 7.11 -0.22 29.22
CA HIS A 99 8.14 0.44 28.40
C HIS A 99 7.82 1.91 28.14
N ILE A 100 8.86 2.74 28.13
CA ILE A 100 8.76 4.18 27.80
C ILE A 100 9.55 4.45 26.52
N ILE A 101 8.87 5.03 25.52
CA ILE A 101 9.45 5.47 24.26
C ILE A 101 9.19 6.98 24.15
N GLU A 102 10.22 7.80 24.38
CA GLU A 102 10.05 9.25 24.47
C GLU A 102 11.15 10.09 23.83
N LEU A 103 10.79 11.28 23.35
CA LEU A 103 11.76 12.29 22.86
C LEU A 103 12.60 11.82 21.66
N ASN A 104 12.17 10.78 20.93
CA ASN A 104 12.91 10.26 19.78
C ASN A 104 12.45 10.94 18.48
N GLU A 105 13.35 10.99 17.49
CA GLU A 105 13.06 11.38 16.11
C GLU A 105 13.20 10.16 15.20
N MET A 106 12.17 9.89 14.38
CA MET A 106 12.14 8.72 13.51
C MET A 106 11.54 9.09 12.14
N HIS A 107 12.33 8.90 11.10
CA HIS A 107 11.93 9.22 9.73
C HIS A 107 12.52 8.26 8.71
N SER A 108 11.97 8.25 7.49
CA SER A 108 12.57 7.52 6.36
C SER A 108 12.81 6.03 6.63
N VAL A 109 12.06 5.42 7.54
CA VAL A 109 12.01 3.98 7.79
C VAL A 109 10.84 3.34 7.02
N VAL A 110 10.69 2.01 7.11
CA VAL A 110 9.65 1.25 6.38
C VAL A 110 9.76 1.45 4.86
N GLN A 111 10.99 1.45 4.33
CA GLN A 111 11.21 1.74 2.91
C GLN A 111 10.78 0.60 1.97
N ARG A 112 10.69 -0.63 2.48
CA ARG A 112 10.47 -1.86 1.69
C ARG A 112 9.33 -2.74 2.21
N ALA A 113 8.44 -2.20 3.04
CA ALA A 113 7.21 -2.86 3.50
C ALA A 113 6.00 -1.90 3.47
N ASN A 114 4.79 -2.47 3.54
CA ASN A 114 3.54 -1.71 3.58
C ASN A 114 2.62 -2.10 4.76
N ASP A 115 2.81 -3.30 5.31
CA ASP A 115 2.15 -3.76 6.53
C ASP A 115 3.16 -3.73 7.69
N ALA A 116 3.61 -2.51 8.00
CA ALA A 116 4.64 -2.25 9.00
C ALA A 116 4.49 -0.83 9.54
N GLY A 117 4.97 -0.63 10.78
CA GLY A 117 4.97 0.66 11.46
C GLY A 117 6.36 1.21 11.73
N ILE A 118 6.48 2.47 12.11
CA ILE A 118 7.70 2.94 12.76
C ILE A 118 7.87 2.18 14.08
N ILE A 119 6.81 2.16 14.89
CA ILE A 119 6.69 1.38 16.13
C ILE A 119 5.73 0.22 15.88
N TYR A 120 6.09 -0.97 16.36
CA TYR A 120 5.26 -2.17 16.28
C TYR A 120 5.24 -2.96 17.60
N ALA A 121 4.03 -3.37 18.00
CA ALA A 121 3.79 -4.35 19.05
C ALA A 121 2.43 -5.02 18.83
N GLY A 122 2.25 -6.25 19.30
CA GLY A 122 0.99 -6.95 19.07
C GLY A 122 0.77 -8.25 19.84
N TYR A 123 -0.46 -8.75 19.75
CA TYR A 123 -0.80 -10.14 20.01
C TYR A 123 -0.64 -10.63 21.44
N ASN A 124 -0.73 -9.76 22.45
CA ASN A 124 -0.74 -10.18 23.85
C ASN A 124 -1.46 -9.13 24.72
N PRO A 125 -2.60 -9.46 25.35
CA PRO A 125 -3.38 -8.49 26.12
C PRO A 125 -2.77 -8.18 27.49
N ALA A 126 -1.84 -9.02 27.96
CA ALA A 126 -1.11 -8.82 29.21
C ALA A 126 0.14 -7.94 29.04
N MET A 127 0.44 -7.47 27.82
CA MET A 127 1.42 -6.40 27.61
C MET A 127 0.74 -5.06 27.87
N ARG A 128 1.09 -4.38 28.96
CA ARG A 128 0.39 -3.18 29.45
C ARG A 128 1.32 -2.18 30.10
N GLY A 129 0.83 -0.95 30.27
CA GLY A 129 1.54 0.14 30.96
C GLY A 129 2.52 0.90 30.08
N HIS A 130 2.38 0.81 28.74
CA HIS A 130 3.33 1.42 27.83
C HIS A 130 3.06 2.90 27.63
N VAL A 131 4.12 3.69 27.54
CA VAL A 131 4.04 5.13 27.25
C VAL A 131 4.83 5.45 25.99
N ILE A 132 4.16 6.06 25.02
CA ILE A 132 4.75 6.54 23.76
C ILE A 132 4.49 8.05 23.71
N ARG A 133 5.47 8.87 24.07
CA ARG A 133 5.26 10.31 24.23
C ARG A 133 6.33 11.21 23.65
N HIS A 134 5.94 12.40 23.21
CA HIS A 134 6.90 13.45 22.83
C HIS A 134 7.90 13.00 21.75
N ASN A 135 7.51 12.07 20.88
CA ASN A 135 8.33 11.67 19.74
C ASN A 135 7.94 12.47 18.50
N TYR A 136 8.87 12.56 17.55
CA TYR A 136 8.63 13.13 16.23
C TYR A 136 8.76 12.05 15.16
N PHE A 137 7.64 11.75 14.52
CA PHE A 137 7.51 10.76 13.46
C PHE A 137 7.25 11.49 12.14
N HIS A 138 8.14 11.35 11.15
CA HIS A 138 7.92 12.10 9.91
C HIS A 138 8.39 11.41 8.63
N HIS A 139 7.74 11.77 7.52
CA HIS A 139 8.09 11.32 6.16
C HIS A 139 8.11 9.79 6.01
N ILE A 140 6.96 9.17 6.31
CA ILE A 140 6.76 7.72 6.32
C ILE A 140 5.71 7.33 5.31
N TYR A 141 6.18 6.77 4.20
CA TYR A 141 5.37 6.54 3.00
C TYR A 141 5.09 5.05 2.73
N GLY A 142 5.89 4.15 3.31
CA GLY A 142 5.92 2.73 2.95
C GLY A 142 6.68 2.46 1.64
N TYR A 143 6.64 1.20 1.22
CA TYR A 143 7.16 0.78 -0.08
C TYR A 143 6.24 1.28 -1.19
N LEU A 144 6.81 1.94 -2.21
CA LEU A 144 6.04 2.47 -3.34
C LEU A 144 4.99 3.51 -2.97
N ALA A 145 5.14 4.19 -1.82
CA ALA A 145 4.13 5.09 -1.28
C ALA A 145 2.74 4.43 -1.12
N ARG A 146 2.69 3.10 -0.94
CA ARG A 146 1.44 2.33 -0.74
C ARG A 146 0.97 2.32 0.72
N GLY A 147 1.65 3.07 1.57
CA GLY A 147 1.28 3.29 2.95
C GLY A 147 2.14 2.51 3.93
N ALA A 148 2.30 3.11 5.10
CA ALA A 148 2.92 2.53 6.28
C ALA A 148 2.29 3.19 7.52
N ASN A 149 2.52 2.60 8.68
CA ASN A 149 1.98 3.07 9.95
C ASN A 149 3.03 3.87 10.74
N GLY A 150 2.61 4.82 11.56
CA GLY A 150 3.47 5.46 12.56
C GLY A 150 3.60 4.57 13.78
N VAL A 151 2.64 4.67 14.69
CA VAL A 151 2.46 3.72 15.79
C VAL A 151 1.49 2.62 15.34
N TYR A 152 2.00 1.41 15.18
CA TYR A 152 1.23 0.23 14.80
C TYR A 152 1.06 -0.71 16.01
N LEU A 153 -0.08 -0.60 16.68
CA LEU A 153 -0.48 -1.50 17.75
C LEU A 153 -1.33 -2.60 17.13
N ASP A 154 -0.65 -3.66 16.71
CA ASP A 154 -1.19 -4.70 15.87
C ASP A 154 -1.85 -5.82 16.68
N ASP A 155 -2.70 -6.60 16.00
CA ASP A 155 -3.23 -7.87 16.51
C ASP A 155 -3.68 -7.83 17.97
N MET A 156 -4.64 -6.96 18.27
CA MET A 156 -5.29 -6.81 19.57
C MET A 156 -4.36 -6.39 20.72
N PHE A 157 -3.28 -5.65 20.40
CA PHE A 157 -2.45 -5.00 21.40
C PHE A 157 -3.25 -4.07 22.32
N CYS A 158 -2.91 -4.01 23.62
CA CYS A 158 -3.67 -3.23 24.60
C CYS A 158 -2.81 -2.27 25.42
N SER A 159 -3.43 -1.25 26.03
CA SER A 159 -2.81 -0.45 27.10
C SER A 159 -1.53 0.29 26.72
N ALA A 160 -1.57 1.00 25.60
CA ALA A 160 -0.62 2.07 25.31
C ALA A 160 -1.22 3.46 25.56
N HIS A 161 -0.46 4.30 26.24
CA HIS A 161 -0.71 5.74 26.35
C HIS A 161 0.14 6.49 25.33
N ILE A 162 -0.50 6.96 24.26
CA ILE A 162 0.15 7.63 23.14
C ILE A 162 -0.17 9.12 23.23
N TYR A 163 0.79 9.95 23.65
CA TYR A 163 0.52 11.37 23.83
C TYR A 163 1.62 12.36 23.54
N GLY A 164 1.22 13.58 23.14
CA GLY A 164 2.17 14.66 22.93
C GLY A 164 3.18 14.36 21.83
N ASN A 165 2.88 13.46 20.90
CA ASN A 165 3.74 13.14 19.75
C ASN A 165 3.38 14.04 18.56
N ILE A 166 4.34 14.25 17.66
CA ILE A 166 4.14 14.91 16.38
C ILE A 166 4.26 13.87 15.28
N PHE A 167 3.24 13.79 14.42
CA PHE A 167 3.24 12.98 13.21
C PHE A 167 3.14 13.92 12.00
N GLN A 168 4.14 13.92 11.12
CA GLN A 168 4.15 14.74 9.92
C GLN A 168 4.36 13.87 8.67
N GLU A 169 3.45 13.92 7.69
CA GLU A 169 3.56 13.11 6.47
C GLU A 169 3.72 11.59 6.75
N VAL A 170 3.00 11.10 7.76
CA VAL A 170 2.89 9.66 8.04
C VAL A 170 1.60 9.14 7.44
N HIS A 171 1.67 8.15 6.54
CA HIS A 171 0.50 7.67 5.79
C HIS A 171 -0.68 7.30 6.70
N ARG A 172 -0.45 6.48 7.72
CA ARG A 172 -1.38 6.23 8.82
C ARG A 172 -0.68 6.46 10.14
N ALA A 173 -0.95 7.57 10.83
CA ALA A 173 -0.15 7.96 11.99
C ALA A 173 -0.28 6.98 13.17
N ILE A 174 -1.51 6.61 13.54
CA ILE A 174 -1.78 5.62 14.58
C ILE A 174 -2.74 4.55 14.03
N LEU A 175 -2.40 3.28 14.26
CA LEU A 175 -3.24 2.12 13.97
C LEU A 175 -3.44 1.31 15.25
N LEU A 176 -4.69 1.24 15.72
CA LEU A 176 -5.14 0.34 16.78
C LEU A 176 -5.87 -0.86 16.15
N GLY A 177 -5.19 -2.00 16.09
CA GLY A 177 -5.65 -3.20 15.38
C GLY A 177 -6.52 -4.11 16.24
N GLY A 178 -7.76 -3.72 16.53
CA GLY A 178 -8.70 -4.54 17.31
C GLY A 178 -8.38 -4.67 18.80
N GLY A 179 -7.39 -3.91 19.27
CA GLY A 179 -6.96 -3.85 20.66
C GLY A 179 -7.87 -3.00 21.54
N ARG A 180 -7.59 -2.97 22.85
CA ARG A 180 -8.37 -2.21 23.85
C ARG A 180 -7.53 -1.44 24.85
N ASP A 181 -8.20 -0.54 25.56
CA ASP A 181 -7.63 0.26 26.66
C ASP A 181 -6.46 1.15 26.23
N ASN A 182 -6.42 1.57 24.96
CA ASN A 182 -5.42 2.51 24.48
C ASN A 182 -5.93 3.95 24.64
N LEU A 183 -5.06 4.83 25.10
CA LEU A 183 -5.34 6.26 25.24
C LEU A 183 -4.52 7.04 24.21
N VAL A 184 -5.21 7.62 23.22
CA VAL A 184 -4.61 8.49 22.20
C VAL A 184 -4.99 9.93 22.51
N GLU A 185 -4.06 10.66 23.12
CA GLU A 185 -4.36 12.03 23.54
C GLU A 185 -3.28 13.05 23.22
N ASN A 186 -3.67 14.32 23.05
CA ASN A 186 -2.71 15.41 22.97
C ASN A 186 -1.65 15.26 21.84
N ASN A 187 -1.95 14.50 20.78
CA ASN A 187 -1.05 14.35 19.65
C ASN A 187 -1.32 15.40 18.57
N LEU A 188 -0.29 15.72 17.80
CA LEU A 188 -0.37 16.59 16.65
C LEU A 188 -0.16 15.79 15.37
N PHE A 189 -1.12 15.87 14.45
CA PHE A 189 -1.07 15.23 13.13
C PHE A 189 -1.06 16.29 12.04
N VAL A 190 -0.04 16.27 11.18
CA VAL A 190 0.16 17.21 10.08
C VAL A 190 0.34 16.43 8.78
N ASP A 191 -0.53 16.65 7.81
CA ASP A 191 -0.47 16.04 6.48
C ASP A 191 -0.45 14.49 6.51
N CYS A 192 -1.16 13.91 7.47
CA CYS A 192 -1.37 12.47 7.59
C CYS A 192 -2.63 12.03 6.85
N PRO A 193 -2.55 11.24 5.75
CA PRO A 193 -3.74 10.74 5.04
C PRO A 193 -4.76 10.04 5.95
N THR A 194 -4.31 9.41 7.02
CA THR A 194 -5.17 8.98 8.13
C THR A 194 -4.45 9.22 9.46
N SER A 195 -5.05 10.03 10.35
CA SER A 195 -4.45 10.32 11.66
C SER A 195 -4.63 9.14 12.61
N VAL A 196 -5.88 8.75 12.89
CA VAL A 196 -6.16 7.65 13.81
C VAL A 196 -7.03 6.60 13.13
N HIS A 197 -6.54 5.37 13.09
CA HIS A 197 -7.29 4.20 12.63
C HIS A 197 -7.56 3.27 13.79
N VAL A 198 -8.81 2.80 13.88
CA VAL A 198 -9.19 1.73 14.79
C VAL A 198 -10.01 0.71 14.01
N ASP A 199 -9.64 -0.56 14.09
CA ASP A 199 -10.43 -1.66 13.55
C ASP A 199 -10.94 -2.57 14.67
N ALA A 200 -11.84 -3.50 14.32
CA ALA A 200 -12.37 -4.52 15.21
C ALA A 200 -12.04 -5.92 14.66
N ARG A 201 -10.80 -6.15 14.24
CA ARG A 201 -10.41 -7.38 13.52
C ARG A 201 -10.78 -8.67 14.24
N MET A 202 -10.74 -8.69 15.58
CA MET A 202 -11.08 -9.87 16.39
C MET A 202 -12.58 -10.20 16.38
N LEU A 203 -13.45 -9.27 15.96
CA LEU A 203 -14.86 -9.56 15.67
C LEU A 203 -15.07 -10.17 14.27
N ASN A 204 -14.08 -10.07 13.38
CA ASN A 204 -14.23 -10.41 11.96
C ASN A 204 -13.16 -11.43 11.54
N TRP A 205 -12.26 -11.06 10.61
CA TRP A 205 -11.31 -11.98 9.99
C TRP A 205 -10.30 -12.60 10.98
N ALA A 206 -10.07 -11.95 12.13
CA ALA A 206 -9.17 -12.44 13.18
C ALA A 206 -9.92 -13.11 14.36
N ALA A 207 -11.20 -13.50 14.20
CA ALA A 207 -11.97 -14.14 15.26
C ALA A 207 -11.31 -15.42 15.83
N ARG A 208 -10.52 -16.13 15.02
CA ARG A 208 -9.72 -17.29 15.47
C ARG A 208 -8.71 -16.98 16.58
N SER A 209 -8.38 -15.70 16.80
CA SER A 209 -7.40 -15.28 17.80
C SER A 209 -7.98 -15.18 19.21
N VAL A 210 -9.30 -15.24 19.38
CA VAL A 210 -10.00 -15.13 20.68
C VAL A 210 -9.40 -16.08 21.73
N ASP A 211 -9.28 -17.37 21.41
CA ASP A 211 -8.70 -18.36 22.33
C ASP A 211 -7.21 -18.11 22.61
N THR A 212 -6.47 -17.62 21.63
CA THR A 212 -5.04 -17.31 21.78
C THR A 212 -4.85 -16.13 22.74
N MET A 213 -5.71 -15.10 22.64
CA MET A 213 -5.67 -13.95 23.53
C MET A 213 -5.97 -14.36 24.97
N LYS A 214 -6.98 -15.22 25.18
CA LYS A 214 -7.30 -15.79 26.50
C LYS A 214 -6.10 -16.56 27.09
N LYS A 215 -5.53 -17.50 26.33
CA LYS A 215 -4.36 -18.29 26.77
C LYS A 215 -3.16 -17.40 27.15
N ARG A 216 -2.90 -16.35 26.37
CA ARG A 216 -1.80 -15.42 26.64
C ARG A 216 -2.02 -14.56 27.88
N LEU A 217 -3.26 -14.17 28.16
CA LEU A 217 -3.62 -13.51 29.41
C LEU A 217 -3.42 -14.46 30.61
N GLU A 218 -3.96 -15.67 30.51
CA GLU A 218 -3.92 -16.68 31.58
C GLU A 218 -2.51 -17.20 31.88
N ALA A 219 -1.56 -17.03 30.95
CA ALA A 219 -0.15 -17.33 31.17
C ALA A 219 0.52 -16.40 32.20
N MET A 220 -0.06 -15.24 32.48
CA MET A 220 0.42 -14.28 33.47
C MET A 220 -0.42 -14.34 34.76
N PRO A 221 0.15 -14.04 35.94
CA PRO A 221 -0.58 -14.08 37.21
C PRO A 221 -1.47 -12.82 37.40
N TYR A 222 -2.29 -12.47 36.39
CA TYR A 222 -2.98 -11.18 36.31
C TYR A 222 -3.98 -10.89 37.45
N ARG A 223 -4.42 -11.93 38.17
CA ARG A 223 -5.33 -11.84 39.33
C ARG A 223 -4.62 -11.71 40.68
N LYS A 224 -3.29 -11.84 40.71
CA LYS A 224 -2.48 -11.79 41.94
C LYS A 224 -1.69 -10.48 41.98
N GLU A 225 -1.22 -10.09 43.16
CA GLU A 225 -0.25 -8.99 43.26
C GLU A 225 1.09 -9.40 42.61
N PRO A 226 1.80 -8.45 41.96
CA PRO A 226 1.46 -7.04 41.80
C PRO A 226 0.53 -6.74 40.61
N TRP A 227 0.17 -7.72 39.79
CA TRP A 227 -0.61 -7.49 38.57
C TRP A 227 -2.02 -6.94 38.85
N ARG A 228 -2.70 -7.47 39.87
CA ARG A 228 -4.06 -7.08 40.23
C ARG A 228 -4.18 -5.58 40.49
N SER A 229 -3.25 -5.02 41.26
CA SER A 229 -3.23 -3.59 41.58
C SER A 229 -2.67 -2.75 40.44
N ARG A 230 -1.67 -3.27 39.70
CA ARG A 230 -1.00 -2.52 38.63
C ARG A 230 -1.79 -2.44 37.32
N TYR A 231 -2.60 -3.45 37.02
CA TYR A 231 -3.43 -3.54 35.80
C TYR A 231 -4.84 -4.03 36.14
N PRO A 232 -5.63 -3.24 36.89
CA PRO A 232 -6.94 -3.68 37.37
C PRO A 232 -7.93 -3.98 36.23
N GLU A 233 -7.74 -3.40 35.03
CA GLU A 233 -8.61 -3.66 33.88
C GLU A 233 -8.52 -5.11 33.37
N LEU A 234 -7.43 -5.83 33.72
CA LEU A 234 -7.28 -7.24 33.34
C LEU A 234 -8.26 -8.16 34.10
N LEU A 235 -8.75 -7.74 35.26
CA LEU A 235 -9.66 -8.56 36.08
C LEU A 235 -11.00 -8.81 35.37
N THR A 236 -11.43 -7.86 34.54
CA THR A 236 -12.67 -7.90 33.77
C THR A 236 -12.41 -8.06 32.27
N TYR A 237 -11.17 -8.36 31.85
CA TYR A 237 -10.82 -8.43 30.43
C TYR A 237 -11.66 -9.47 29.67
N LEU A 238 -11.90 -10.63 30.30
CA LEU A 238 -12.62 -11.76 29.72
C LEU A 238 -14.15 -11.63 29.84
N ASP A 239 -14.67 -10.53 30.38
CA ASP A 239 -16.09 -10.35 30.62
C ASP A 239 -16.85 -10.00 29.32
N GLY A 240 -17.97 -10.72 29.11
CA GLY A 240 -18.79 -10.60 27.91
C GLY A 240 -18.00 -10.97 26.63
N ASN A 241 -18.31 -10.28 25.53
CA ASN A 241 -17.60 -10.46 24.28
C ASN A 241 -16.24 -9.73 24.26
N TYR A 242 -15.19 -10.40 24.73
CA TYR A 242 -13.83 -9.82 24.80
C TYR A 242 -13.11 -9.71 23.44
N ALA A 243 -13.79 -10.04 22.33
CA ALA A 243 -13.35 -9.68 20.98
C ALA A 243 -13.55 -8.19 20.64
N GLU A 244 -14.36 -7.48 21.44
CA GLU A 244 -14.68 -6.08 21.19
C GLU A 244 -13.54 -5.12 21.61
N PRO A 245 -13.15 -4.16 20.76
CA PRO A 245 -12.05 -3.22 21.04
C PRO A 245 -12.49 -2.07 21.98
N ARG A 246 -12.95 -2.42 23.18
CA ARG A 246 -13.48 -1.50 24.20
C ARG A 246 -12.41 -0.61 24.84
N GLY A 247 -12.82 0.42 25.56
CA GLY A 247 -11.92 1.20 26.43
C GLY A 247 -10.88 2.05 25.69
N ASN A 248 -10.91 2.08 24.35
CA ASN A 248 -10.06 2.99 23.59
C ASN A 248 -10.62 4.41 23.67
N VAL A 249 -9.77 5.38 23.99
CA VAL A 249 -10.14 6.79 24.15
C VAL A 249 -9.28 7.65 23.22
N ILE A 250 -9.91 8.52 22.44
CA ILE A 250 -9.26 9.43 21.48
C ILE A 250 -9.70 10.87 21.76
N VAL A 251 -8.83 11.68 22.36
CA VAL A 251 -9.22 13.00 22.91
C VAL A 251 -8.09 14.03 22.88
N ARG A 252 -8.42 15.32 22.80
CA ARG A 252 -7.47 16.44 22.81
C ARG A 252 -6.40 16.38 21.72
N ASN A 253 -6.65 15.75 20.58
CA ASN A 253 -5.70 15.74 19.48
C ASN A 253 -5.94 16.92 18.52
N VAL A 254 -4.89 17.33 17.82
CA VAL A 254 -4.94 18.32 16.74
C VAL A 254 -4.61 17.61 15.43
N SER A 255 -5.44 17.77 14.40
CA SER A 255 -5.25 17.17 13.07
C SER A 255 -5.54 18.17 11.96
N VAL A 256 -4.59 18.31 11.05
CA VAL A 256 -4.65 19.23 9.90
C VAL A 256 -4.01 18.60 8.67
N GLY A 257 -4.56 18.87 7.49
CA GLY A 257 -3.98 18.42 6.21
C GLY A 257 -4.27 16.95 5.86
N GLY A 258 -5.21 16.29 6.54
CA GLY A 258 -5.56 14.91 6.26
C GLY A 258 -6.77 14.40 7.03
N ARG A 259 -7.14 13.12 6.86
CA ARG A 259 -8.34 12.57 7.50
C ARG A 259 -8.05 12.22 8.95
N PHE A 260 -8.71 12.89 9.90
CA PHE A 260 -8.59 12.52 11.31
C PHE A 260 -9.19 11.14 11.60
N ASP A 261 -10.47 10.97 11.25
CA ASP A 261 -11.31 9.85 11.68
C ASP A 261 -11.18 8.63 10.74
N GLY A 262 -10.38 7.66 11.16
CA GLY A 262 -10.19 6.38 10.49
C GLY A 262 -10.83 5.19 11.17
N ILE A 263 -11.75 5.42 12.11
CA ILE A 263 -12.39 4.37 12.91
C ILE A 263 -13.36 3.55 12.02
N ARG A 264 -13.19 2.23 11.98
CA ARG A 264 -14.08 1.32 11.24
C ARG A 264 -15.45 1.25 11.93
N ALA A 265 -16.51 1.10 11.13
CA ALA A 265 -17.88 1.02 11.63
C ALA A 265 -18.07 -0.02 12.75
N ALA A 266 -17.48 -1.22 12.60
CA ALA A 266 -17.55 -2.27 13.61
C ALA A 266 -16.82 -1.95 14.92
N ALA A 267 -15.85 -1.03 14.91
CA ALA A 267 -15.14 -0.58 16.11
C ALA A 267 -15.81 0.62 16.79
N ARG A 268 -16.52 1.45 16.02
CA ARG A 268 -17.08 2.73 16.47
C ARG A 268 -17.88 2.68 17.77
N PRO A 269 -18.75 1.68 18.03
CA PRO A 269 -19.51 1.61 19.28
C PRO A 269 -18.65 1.45 20.54
N PHE A 270 -17.39 1.04 20.39
CA PHE A 270 -16.50 0.67 21.49
C PHE A 270 -15.38 1.69 21.74
N VAL A 271 -15.35 2.76 20.95
CA VAL A 271 -14.31 3.79 20.99
C VAL A 271 -14.92 5.09 21.49
N GLU A 272 -14.38 5.64 22.56
CA GLU A 272 -14.72 6.97 23.03
C GLU A 272 -13.94 8.02 22.22
N VAL A 273 -14.67 8.87 21.50
CA VAL A 273 -14.10 10.01 20.77
C VAL A 273 -14.51 11.29 21.46
N GLY A 274 -13.58 11.89 22.20
CA GLY A 274 -13.80 13.16 22.89
C GLY A 274 -13.56 14.38 21.98
N THR A 275 -13.38 15.55 22.60
CA THR A 275 -13.08 16.79 21.88
C THR A 275 -11.71 16.73 21.21
N ASN A 276 -11.66 16.94 19.89
CA ASN A 276 -10.42 17.04 19.10
C ASN A 276 -10.52 18.26 18.16
N LEU A 277 -9.40 18.90 17.85
CA LEU A 277 -9.34 19.99 16.88
C LEU A 277 -8.99 19.41 15.50
N VAL A 278 -9.99 19.30 14.64
CA VAL A 278 -9.89 18.67 13.31
C VAL A 278 -10.25 19.68 12.24
N ASP A 279 -9.44 19.75 11.19
CA ASP A 279 -9.68 20.57 9.98
C ASP A 279 -9.93 22.06 10.29
N LYS A 280 -9.31 22.56 11.36
CA LYS A 280 -9.28 23.97 11.75
C LYS A 280 -7.83 24.40 11.90
N ASP A 281 -7.53 25.65 11.54
CA ASP A 281 -6.19 26.21 11.71
C ASP A 281 -5.77 26.17 13.19
N PRO A 282 -4.74 25.38 13.54
CA PRO A 282 -4.25 25.31 14.92
C PRO A 282 -3.36 26.50 15.28
N ARG A 283 -3.07 27.41 14.34
CA ARG A 283 -2.22 28.59 14.50
C ARG A 283 -0.79 28.21 14.89
N PHE A 284 -0.11 27.50 14.00
CA PHE A 284 1.32 27.19 14.14
C PHE A 284 2.18 28.47 14.20
N VAL A 285 3.35 28.38 14.81
CA VAL A 285 4.35 29.45 14.81
C VAL A 285 4.95 29.64 13.42
N ASP A 286 5.43 28.56 12.77
CA ASP A 286 5.97 28.60 11.40
C ASP A 286 5.96 27.20 10.77
N ALA A 287 4.79 26.71 10.36
CA ALA A 287 4.65 25.36 9.77
C ALA A 287 5.45 25.18 8.46
N ALA A 288 5.65 26.25 7.69
CA ALA A 288 6.41 26.21 6.44
C ALA A 288 7.89 25.88 6.69
N LYS A 289 8.42 26.22 7.87
CA LYS A 289 9.77 25.85 8.32
C LYS A 289 9.80 24.64 9.26
N GLY A 290 8.67 23.92 9.42
CA GLY A 290 8.55 22.77 10.30
C GLY A 290 8.41 23.11 11.79
N ASP A 291 8.16 24.37 12.14
CA ASP A 291 7.89 24.78 13.52
C ASP A 291 6.40 24.62 13.86
N PHE A 292 6.08 23.43 14.33
CA PHE A 292 4.73 23.01 14.69
C PHE A 292 4.30 23.42 16.11
N ARG A 293 5.07 24.27 16.80
CA ARG A 293 4.61 24.85 18.06
C ARG A 293 3.36 25.69 17.82
N LEU A 294 2.45 25.68 18.78
CA LEU A 294 1.19 26.44 18.69
C LEU A 294 1.38 27.85 19.26
N ARG A 295 0.82 28.85 18.60
CA ARG A 295 0.77 30.23 19.09
C ARG A 295 -0.15 30.33 20.31
N LYS A 296 0.04 31.38 21.13
CA LYS A 296 -0.74 31.61 22.37
C LYS A 296 -2.25 31.72 22.13
N ASP A 297 -2.65 32.17 20.95
CA ASP A 297 -4.04 32.35 20.55
C ASP A 297 -4.64 31.13 19.83
N SER A 298 -3.97 29.97 19.85
CA SER A 298 -4.48 28.73 19.26
C SER A 298 -5.79 28.28 19.91
N PRO A 299 -6.79 27.83 19.12
CA PRO A 299 -8.02 27.25 19.67
C PRO A 299 -7.78 25.92 20.40
N ALA A 300 -6.63 25.27 20.22
CA ALA A 300 -6.31 24.01 20.88
C ALA A 300 -6.20 24.16 22.41
N TRP A 301 -5.85 25.34 22.91
CA TRP A 301 -5.72 25.57 24.35
C TRP A 301 -7.06 25.45 25.08
N ALA A 302 -8.16 25.88 24.45
CA ALA A 302 -9.50 25.83 25.04
C ALA A 302 -10.01 24.39 25.26
N MET A 303 -9.57 23.43 24.43
CA MET A 303 -9.87 22.00 24.63
C MET A 303 -8.91 21.31 25.63
N GLY A 304 -7.96 22.05 26.20
CA GLY A 304 -7.00 21.52 27.18
C GLY A 304 -5.75 20.88 26.57
N PHE A 305 -5.42 21.18 25.30
CA PHE A 305 -4.16 20.76 24.69
C PHE A 305 -2.97 21.25 25.52
N LYS A 306 -1.92 20.44 25.63
CA LYS A 306 -0.69 20.71 26.38
C LYS A 306 0.47 20.91 25.39
N PRO A 307 1.38 21.87 25.64
CA PRO A 307 2.54 22.08 24.79
C PRO A 307 3.39 20.82 24.65
N ILE A 308 3.81 20.53 23.42
CA ILE A 308 4.79 19.47 23.12
C ILE A 308 6.20 20.06 23.28
N PRO A 309 7.15 19.37 23.96
CA PRO A 309 8.49 19.88 24.18
C PRO A 309 9.38 19.73 22.92
N VAL A 310 9.00 20.37 21.80
CA VAL A 310 9.64 20.20 20.47
C VAL A 310 11.16 20.37 20.52
N ALA A 311 11.66 21.38 21.24
CA ALA A 311 13.08 21.67 21.35
C ALA A 311 13.90 20.58 22.09
N LYS A 312 13.24 19.61 22.73
CA LYS A 312 13.89 18.47 23.39
C LYS A 312 13.84 17.19 22.56
N ILE A 313 13.11 17.15 21.44
CA ILE A 313 12.98 15.94 20.64
C ILE A 313 14.27 15.70 19.85
N GLY A 314 14.68 14.44 19.76
CA GLY A 314 15.86 14.01 19.04
C GLY A 314 17.14 14.05 19.87
N LEU A 315 18.25 14.02 19.15
CA LEU A 315 19.61 13.96 19.68
C LEU A 315 20.03 15.26 20.38
N TYR A 316 20.83 15.17 21.44
CA TYR A 316 21.36 16.34 22.18
C TYR A 316 22.88 16.30 22.38
N LYS A 317 23.53 17.48 22.42
CA LYS A 317 24.98 17.60 22.60
C LYS A 317 25.39 17.08 23.97
N SER A 318 26.31 16.12 23.99
CA SER A 318 26.84 15.51 25.20
C SER A 318 28.30 15.11 24.98
N PRO A 319 29.17 15.15 26.00
CA PRO A 319 30.51 14.54 25.94
C PRO A 319 30.45 13.03 25.69
N ASP A 320 29.34 12.37 26.03
CA ASP A 320 29.15 10.93 25.83
C ASP A 320 28.77 10.56 24.40
N ARG A 321 28.69 11.52 23.47
CA ARG A 321 28.37 11.26 22.06
C ARG A 321 29.59 10.83 21.27
N ALA A 322 29.40 9.87 20.36
CA ALA A 322 30.41 9.47 19.39
C ALA A 322 30.71 10.59 18.37
N SER A 323 29.68 11.34 17.97
CA SER A 323 29.82 12.49 17.08
C SER A 323 28.82 13.63 17.38
N TRP A 324 29.23 14.86 17.06
CA TRP A 324 28.38 16.06 17.08
C TRP A 324 28.96 17.14 16.13
N PRO A 325 28.12 17.88 15.37
CA PRO A 325 26.69 17.66 15.16
C PRO A 325 26.45 16.41 14.32
N VAL A 326 25.28 15.78 14.49
CA VAL A 326 24.85 14.66 13.64
C VAL A 326 24.08 15.23 12.46
N ALA A 327 24.53 14.91 11.25
CA ALA A 327 23.86 15.28 10.02
C ALA A 327 23.05 14.09 9.47
N HIS A 328 21.84 14.35 8.99
CA HIS A 328 20.96 13.37 8.37
C HIS A 328 20.12 14.04 7.30
N THR A 329 19.58 13.22 6.39
CA THR A 329 18.72 13.68 5.30
C THR A 329 17.39 12.97 5.37
N VAL A 330 16.33 13.67 5.00
CA VAL A 330 14.98 13.08 4.93
C VAL A 330 14.72 12.54 3.54
N ARG A 331 14.21 11.30 3.47
CA ARG A 331 13.81 10.66 2.22
C ARG A 331 12.71 11.49 1.52
N PRO A 332 12.87 11.84 0.24
CA PRO A 332 11.85 12.59 -0.49
C PRO A 332 10.61 11.72 -0.80
N LYS A 333 9.43 12.33 -0.75
CA LYS A 333 8.12 11.69 -1.02
C LYS A 333 8.02 10.93 -2.35
N LYS A 334 8.74 11.37 -3.39
CA LYS A 334 8.73 10.77 -4.75
C LYS A 334 9.50 9.45 -4.89
N SER A 335 10.07 8.91 -3.82
CA SER A 335 11.03 7.81 -3.93
C SER A 335 10.34 6.44 -4.03
N TYR A 336 10.05 6.04 -5.26
CA TYR A 336 10.11 4.68 -5.86
C TYR A 336 8.89 4.40 -6.75
N ARG A 337 9.18 4.15 -8.04
CA ARG A 337 8.25 3.65 -9.06
C ARG A 337 8.63 2.18 -9.24
N PRO A 338 7.71 1.20 -9.10
CA PRO A 338 8.10 -0.19 -9.28
C PRO A 338 8.53 -0.35 -10.73
N PRO A 339 9.53 -1.20 -11.03
CA PRO A 339 9.74 -1.60 -12.42
C PRO A 339 8.40 -2.12 -12.93
N GLU A 340 7.86 -1.47 -13.97
CA GLU A 340 6.66 -1.96 -14.61
C GLU A 340 7.00 -3.35 -15.15
N PRO A 341 6.17 -4.38 -14.89
CA PRO A 341 6.39 -5.68 -15.51
C PRO A 341 6.47 -5.47 -17.03
N PRO A 342 7.37 -6.21 -17.73
CA PRO A 342 7.54 -6.02 -19.17
C PRO A 342 6.18 -6.18 -19.87
N PRO A 343 5.91 -5.41 -20.92
CA PRO A 343 4.69 -5.58 -21.68
C PRO A 343 4.55 -7.05 -22.13
N PRO A 344 3.36 -7.66 -21.99
CA PRO A 344 3.14 -9.04 -22.43
C PRO A 344 3.36 -9.18 -23.94
N THR A 345 3.69 -10.38 -24.39
CA THR A 345 3.81 -10.71 -25.81
C THR A 345 2.79 -11.80 -26.15
N ALA A 346 2.04 -11.64 -27.25
CA ALA A 346 1.18 -12.66 -27.81
C ALA A 346 1.75 -13.13 -29.15
N GLN A 347 1.90 -14.45 -29.29
CA GLN A 347 2.33 -15.08 -30.54
C GLN A 347 1.15 -15.17 -31.50
N VAL A 348 1.24 -14.55 -32.67
CA VAL A 348 0.26 -14.65 -33.74
C VAL A 348 0.73 -15.73 -34.70
N ARG A 349 0.12 -16.90 -34.63
CA ARG A 349 0.50 -18.06 -35.44
C ARG A 349 -0.31 -18.10 -36.73
N ARG A 350 0.27 -18.71 -37.76
CA ARG A 350 -0.46 -18.99 -39.00
C ARG A 350 -1.63 -19.92 -38.73
N ASN A 351 -2.83 -19.55 -39.19
CA ASN A 351 -3.98 -20.42 -39.11
C ASN A 351 -3.95 -21.46 -40.24
N ALA A 352 -4.16 -22.73 -39.90
CA ALA A 352 -4.22 -23.82 -40.88
C ALA A 352 -5.60 -23.93 -41.52
N ALA A 353 -6.66 -23.60 -40.77
CA ALA A 353 -8.03 -23.63 -41.24
C ALA A 353 -8.44 -22.25 -41.81
N PRO A 354 -9.25 -22.20 -42.88
CA PRO A 354 -9.94 -20.99 -43.28
C PRO A 354 -10.85 -20.50 -42.14
N VAL A 355 -10.91 -19.18 -41.94
CA VAL A 355 -11.82 -18.55 -40.96
C VAL A 355 -12.89 -17.78 -41.72
N THR A 356 -14.14 -18.09 -41.43
CA THR A 356 -15.29 -17.31 -41.88
C THR A 356 -15.48 -16.15 -40.91
N ILE A 357 -15.60 -14.92 -41.41
CA ILE A 357 -15.87 -13.75 -40.55
C ILE A 357 -17.38 -13.55 -40.49
N ASP A 358 -18.05 -14.31 -39.61
CA ASP A 358 -19.51 -14.27 -39.41
C ASP A 358 -19.92 -13.83 -37.99
N GLY A 359 -18.93 -13.58 -37.13
CA GLY A 359 -19.08 -13.13 -35.76
C GLY A 359 -19.32 -14.28 -34.78
N ALA A 360 -19.43 -15.53 -35.23
CA ALA A 360 -19.67 -16.71 -34.42
C ALA A 360 -18.36 -17.46 -34.15
N LEU A 361 -17.98 -17.58 -32.88
CA LEU A 361 -16.75 -18.29 -32.53
C LEU A 361 -16.89 -19.80 -32.68
N ASN A 362 -16.28 -20.35 -33.73
CA ASN A 362 -16.24 -21.78 -33.99
C ASN A 362 -14.89 -22.41 -33.54
N PRO A 363 -14.89 -23.45 -32.69
CA PRO A 363 -13.68 -24.18 -32.33
C PRO A 363 -12.88 -24.71 -33.54
N GLY A 364 -13.55 -25.08 -34.64
CA GLY A 364 -12.90 -25.55 -35.86
C GLY A 364 -12.09 -24.48 -36.60
N GLU A 365 -12.47 -23.20 -36.44
CA GLU A 365 -11.82 -22.06 -37.10
C GLU A 365 -10.72 -21.45 -36.21
N TRP A 366 -10.87 -21.55 -34.88
CA TRP A 366 -10.02 -20.88 -33.89
C TRP A 366 -9.21 -21.83 -33.01
N ALA A 367 -8.60 -22.86 -33.61
CA ALA A 367 -7.70 -23.80 -32.92
C ALA A 367 -8.27 -24.37 -31.61
N GLY A 368 -9.54 -24.76 -31.64
CA GLY A 368 -10.28 -25.30 -30.50
C GLY A 368 -10.77 -24.27 -29.48
N LEU A 369 -10.62 -22.96 -29.74
CA LEU A 369 -10.87 -21.87 -28.78
C LEU A 369 -10.17 -22.10 -27.45
N ASN A 370 -8.95 -22.67 -27.49
CA ASN A 370 -8.21 -23.03 -26.29
C ASN A 370 -7.92 -21.76 -25.44
N PRO A 371 -8.37 -21.70 -24.18
CA PRO A 371 -8.13 -20.55 -23.30
C PRO A 371 -6.65 -20.26 -23.04
N GLU A 372 -5.78 -21.27 -23.10
CA GLU A 372 -4.32 -21.11 -22.93
C GLU A 372 -3.66 -20.38 -24.10
N HIS A 373 -4.31 -20.36 -25.26
CA HIS A 373 -3.87 -19.61 -26.43
C HIS A 373 -4.59 -18.27 -26.58
N ALA A 374 -5.50 -17.93 -25.65
CA ALA A 374 -6.23 -16.69 -25.67
C ALA A 374 -5.45 -15.56 -24.98
N ILE A 375 -5.51 -14.37 -25.56
CA ILE A 375 -5.25 -13.13 -24.83
C ILE A 375 -6.37 -12.96 -23.80
N LEU A 376 -6.01 -12.98 -22.52
CA LEU A 376 -6.94 -12.67 -21.42
C LEU A 376 -6.99 -11.16 -21.18
N LEU A 377 -8.18 -10.59 -21.29
CA LEU A 377 -8.45 -9.20 -20.95
C LEU A 377 -9.10 -9.17 -19.57
N ALA A 378 -8.28 -8.90 -18.55
CA ALA A 378 -8.69 -8.98 -17.15
C ALA A 378 -8.34 -7.72 -16.34
N GLN A 379 -7.89 -6.66 -16.99
CA GLN A 379 -7.46 -5.42 -16.31
C GLN A 379 -8.33 -4.22 -16.68
N THR A 380 -8.58 -3.33 -15.73
CA THR A 380 -9.11 -1.99 -15.97
C THR A 380 -8.03 -1.09 -16.57
N GLU A 381 -8.38 0.12 -17.01
CA GLU A 381 -7.41 1.16 -17.41
C GLU A 381 -6.33 1.45 -16.35
N SER A 382 -6.65 1.25 -15.06
CA SER A 382 -5.74 1.46 -13.93
C SER A 382 -4.87 0.26 -13.61
N GLY A 383 -5.06 -0.88 -14.29
CA GLY A 383 -4.40 -2.16 -14.02
C GLY A 383 -5.06 -2.99 -12.92
N SER A 384 -6.25 -2.61 -12.45
CA SER A 384 -7.00 -3.37 -11.44
C SER A 384 -7.73 -4.56 -12.08
N LYS A 385 -8.07 -5.61 -11.33
CA LYS A 385 -8.85 -6.74 -11.87
C LYS A 385 -10.27 -6.30 -12.24
N VAL A 386 -10.76 -6.75 -13.39
CA VAL A 386 -12.15 -6.56 -13.84
C VAL A 386 -13.05 -7.65 -13.30
N ARG A 387 -14.36 -7.36 -13.21
CA ARG A 387 -15.36 -8.34 -12.75
C ARG A 387 -15.74 -9.36 -13.83
N TYR A 388 -15.81 -8.92 -15.09
CA TYR A 388 -16.20 -9.74 -16.23
C TYR A 388 -15.08 -9.71 -17.27
N PRO A 389 -14.14 -10.67 -17.27
CA PRO A 389 -13.05 -10.68 -18.23
C PRO A 389 -13.54 -11.02 -19.64
N SER A 390 -12.75 -10.64 -20.63
CA SER A 390 -12.92 -11.02 -22.04
C SER A 390 -11.73 -11.86 -22.51
N ARG A 391 -11.93 -12.62 -23.58
CA ARG A 391 -10.86 -13.39 -24.23
C ARG A 391 -10.78 -13.03 -25.70
N ALA A 392 -9.57 -13.10 -26.24
CA ALA A 392 -9.36 -12.93 -27.68
C ALA A 392 -8.37 -13.96 -28.23
N TRP A 393 -8.64 -14.46 -29.43
CA TRP A 393 -7.75 -15.35 -30.16
C TRP A 393 -7.24 -14.64 -31.40
N LEU A 394 -5.93 -14.71 -31.62
CA LEU A 394 -5.27 -14.05 -32.74
C LEU A 394 -4.53 -15.08 -33.58
N SER A 395 -4.67 -14.98 -34.90
CA SER A 395 -3.95 -15.80 -35.88
C SER A 395 -3.73 -15.01 -37.16
N HIS A 396 -3.05 -15.56 -38.17
CA HIS A 396 -2.95 -14.92 -39.48
C HIS A 396 -3.09 -15.93 -40.63
N ASP A 397 -3.62 -15.48 -41.77
CA ASP A 397 -3.69 -16.28 -43.01
C ASP A 397 -2.47 -16.06 -43.93
N GLY A 398 -1.52 -15.22 -43.49
CA GLY A 398 -0.35 -14.79 -44.27
C GLY A 398 -0.56 -13.50 -45.07
N LYS A 399 -1.80 -13.01 -45.17
CA LYS A 399 -2.16 -11.71 -45.78
C LYS A 399 -2.86 -10.77 -44.79
N ALA A 400 -3.54 -11.33 -43.80
CA ALA A 400 -4.33 -10.61 -42.81
C ALA A 400 -4.11 -11.17 -41.40
N LEU A 401 -4.20 -10.28 -40.41
CA LEU A 401 -4.41 -10.62 -39.01
C LEU A 401 -5.88 -11.00 -38.83
N LEU A 402 -6.12 -12.13 -38.18
CA LEU A 402 -7.42 -12.62 -37.79
C LEU A 402 -7.57 -12.42 -36.28
N VAL A 403 -8.68 -11.83 -35.86
CA VAL A 403 -8.97 -11.58 -34.44
C VAL A 403 -10.37 -12.08 -34.12
N ALA A 404 -10.50 -12.93 -33.11
CA ALA A 404 -11.77 -13.30 -32.50
C ALA A 404 -11.81 -12.76 -31.07
N VAL A 405 -12.95 -12.21 -30.66
CA VAL A 405 -13.17 -11.72 -29.29
C VAL A 405 -14.44 -12.30 -28.73
N ASP A 406 -14.35 -12.84 -27.51
CA ASP A 406 -15.47 -13.28 -26.69
C ASP A 406 -15.64 -12.33 -25.49
N SER A 407 -16.85 -11.80 -25.32
CA SER A 407 -17.13 -10.80 -24.30
C SER A 407 -18.41 -11.10 -23.54
N ALA A 408 -18.26 -11.52 -22.29
CA ALA A 408 -19.34 -11.58 -21.31
C ALA A 408 -19.58 -10.20 -20.66
N THR A 409 -20.84 -9.79 -20.48
CA THR A 409 -21.26 -8.56 -19.79
C THR A 409 -21.97 -8.90 -18.48
N SER A 410 -22.31 -7.89 -17.69
CA SER A 410 -23.10 -8.10 -16.46
C SER A 410 -24.46 -8.76 -16.76
N PRO A 411 -24.95 -9.67 -15.90
CA PRO A 411 -26.32 -10.17 -15.99
C PRO A 411 -27.40 -9.11 -15.72
N ASP A 412 -27.01 -7.98 -15.12
CA ASP A 412 -27.92 -6.92 -14.68
C ASP A 412 -28.35 -5.98 -15.81
N ALA A 413 -27.68 -6.00 -16.98
CA ALA A 413 -28.04 -5.18 -18.13
C ALA A 413 -27.63 -5.83 -19.47
N PRO A 414 -28.45 -5.69 -20.53
CA PRO A 414 -28.15 -6.28 -21.83
C PRO A 414 -26.99 -5.58 -22.56
N VAL A 415 -26.38 -6.29 -23.52
CA VAL A 415 -25.38 -5.74 -24.46
C VAL A 415 -25.95 -4.53 -25.20
N ARG A 416 -25.24 -3.40 -25.18
CA ARG A 416 -25.72 -2.13 -25.77
C ARG A 416 -25.26 -1.96 -27.22
N MET A 417 -26.16 -2.29 -28.15
CA MET A 417 -25.95 -2.41 -29.61
C MET A 417 -25.71 -1.12 -30.43
N GLY A 418 -25.42 0.03 -29.81
CA GLY A 418 -25.15 1.25 -30.58
C GLY A 418 -23.70 1.33 -31.09
N ASN A 419 -23.38 2.40 -31.81
CA ASN A 419 -22.10 2.59 -32.50
C ASN A 419 -21.24 3.71 -31.90
N GLN A 420 -21.57 4.17 -30.69
CA GLN A 420 -20.86 5.26 -30.03
C GLN A 420 -19.74 4.70 -29.14
N TRP A 421 -18.50 5.05 -29.47
CA TRP A 421 -17.36 4.71 -28.62
C TRP A 421 -17.53 5.28 -27.20
N GLY A 422 -17.26 4.45 -26.18
CA GLY A 422 -17.46 4.79 -24.76
C GLY A 422 -18.92 4.75 -24.28
N GLY A 423 -19.88 5.02 -25.16
CA GLY A 423 -21.32 4.96 -24.88
C GLY A 423 -21.92 3.56 -25.05
N ASN A 424 -21.35 2.73 -25.93
CA ASN A 424 -21.80 1.38 -26.28
C ASN A 424 -20.76 0.32 -25.96
N ASP A 425 -21.21 -0.93 -25.87
CA ASP A 425 -20.30 -2.07 -25.83
C ASP A 425 -19.54 -2.12 -27.16
N ALA A 426 -18.23 -2.36 -27.09
CA ALA A 426 -17.37 -2.29 -28.26
C ALA A 426 -16.04 -3.00 -28.01
N VAL A 427 -15.34 -3.33 -29.08
CA VAL A 427 -13.92 -3.72 -29.06
C VAL A 427 -13.10 -2.67 -29.77
N GLU A 428 -11.93 -2.35 -29.22
CA GLU A 428 -10.89 -1.56 -29.86
C GLU A 428 -9.61 -2.39 -30.04
N LEU A 429 -9.10 -2.36 -31.26
CA LEU A 429 -7.78 -2.85 -31.64
C LEU A 429 -6.90 -1.63 -31.94
N ALA A 430 -5.81 -1.46 -31.19
CA ALA A 430 -4.86 -0.38 -31.41
C ALA A 430 -3.49 -0.95 -31.79
N PHE A 431 -2.87 -0.40 -32.84
CA PHE A 431 -1.63 -0.89 -33.42
C PHE A 431 -0.62 0.25 -33.61
N ARG A 432 0.67 -0.05 -33.42
CA ARG A 432 1.76 0.76 -33.96
C ARG A 432 2.84 -0.12 -34.55
N ASN A 433 3.13 0.08 -35.83
CA ASN A 433 4.28 -0.52 -36.48
C ASN A 433 5.56 0.19 -36.01
N VAL A 434 6.23 -0.37 -35.00
CA VAL A 434 7.45 0.22 -34.44
C VAL A 434 8.65 0.17 -35.39
N ALA A 435 8.63 -0.70 -36.42
CA ALA A 435 9.68 -0.76 -37.43
C ALA A 435 9.68 0.48 -38.35
N ALA A 436 8.57 1.21 -38.42
CA ALA A 436 8.47 2.48 -39.15
C ALA A 436 9.03 3.69 -38.36
N GLY A 437 9.61 3.46 -37.18
CA GLY A 437 10.24 4.47 -36.34
C GLY A 437 9.30 5.10 -35.30
N PRO A 438 9.82 5.99 -34.45
CA PRO A 438 9.08 6.55 -33.30
C PRO A 438 7.90 7.44 -33.70
N ALA A 439 7.92 8.00 -34.92
CA ALA A 439 6.84 8.81 -35.47
C ALA A 439 5.70 7.98 -36.12
N ALA A 440 5.78 6.65 -36.10
CA ALA A 440 4.75 5.80 -36.67
C ALA A 440 3.39 6.07 -36.01
N PRO A 441 2.31 6.28 -36.79
CA PRO A 441 1.00 6.58 -36.24
C PRO A 441 0.41 5.38 -35.50
N ILE A 442 -0.39 5.66 -34.47
CA ILE A 442 -1.22 4.64 -33.81
C ILE A 442 -2.50 4.47 -34.62
N LEU A 443 -2.70 3.28 -35.19
CA LEU A 443 -3.88 2.93 -35.96
C LEU A 443 -4.91 2.29 -35.03
N ILE A 444 -6.14 2.79 -35.08
CA ILE A 444 -7.23 2.35 -34.19
C ILE A 444 -8.37 1.81 -35.04
N LEU A 445 -8.83 0.60 -34.72
CA LEU A 445 -10.03 -0.01 -35.28
C LEU A 445 -11.01 -0.30 -34.14
N ARG A 446 -12.28 0.03 -34.34
CA ARG A 446 -13.37 -0.21 -33.38
C ARG A 446 -14.47 -1.02 -34.04
N GLY A 447 -14.89 -2.09 -33.38
CA GLY A 447 -16.06 -2.87 -33.80
C GLY A 447 -17.10 -2.92 -32.70
N TYR A 448 -18.37 -2.91 -33.11
CA TYR A 448 -19.54 -2.86 -32.24
C TYR A 448 -20.38 -4.13 -32.37
N PRO A 449 -21.15 -4.50 -31.34
CA PRO A 449 -22.08 -5.62 -31.37
C PRO A 449 -23.11 -5.56 -32.51
N SER A 450 -23.42 -4.36 -33.02
CA SER A 450 -24.30 -4.11 -34.17
C SER A 450 -23.77 -4.64 -35.51
N GLY A 451 -22.52 -5.10 -35.56
CA GLY A 451 -21.81 -5.37 -36.81
C GLY A 451 -21.21 -4.12 -37.45
N HIS A 452 -21.37 -2.94 -36.85
CA HIS A 452 -20.68 -1.73 -37.31
C HIS A 452 -19.19 -1.78 -36.95
N PHE A 453 -18.34 -1.25 -37.83
CA PHE A 453 -16.93 -1.04 -37.58
C PHE A 453 -16.49 0.34 -38.10
N ALA A 454 -15.47 0.92 -37.46
CA ALA A 454 -14.84 2.16 -37.90
C ALA A 454 -13.35 2.19 -37.57
N SER A 455 -12.57 2.97 -38.32
CA SER A 455 -11.23 3.40 -37.90
C SER A 455 -11.30 4.81 -37.28
N SER A 456 -10.46 5.07 -36.28
CA SER A 456 -10.50 6.30 -35.48
C SER A 456 -9.21 7.10 -35.59
N ASN A 457 -9.33 8.43 -35.60
CA ASN A 457 -8.22 9.38 -35.52
C ASN A 457 -7.90 9.83 -34.09
N GLU A 458 -8.53 9.24 -33.06
CA GLU A 458 -8.37 9.65 -31.66
C GLU A 458 -6.91 9.53 -31.17
N GLY A 459 -6.16 8.57 -31.73
CA GLY A 459 -4.71 8.42 -31.54
C GLY A 459 -3.86 9.42 -32.34
N ARG A 460 -4.47 10.48 -32.90
CA ARG A 460 -3.86 11.54 -33.70
C ARG A 460 -3.15 11.05 -34.97
N ALA A 461 -3.54 9.90 -35.50
CA ALA A 461 -3.06 9.42 -36.78
C ALA A 461 -3.50 10.36 -37.93
N PRO A 462 -2.65 10.61 -38.94
CA PRO A 462 -3.04 11.37 -40.13
C PRO A 462 -4.24 10.74 -40.85
N ALA A 463 -5.10 11.56 -41.45
CA ALA A 463 -6.34 11.10 -42.10
C ALA A 463 -6.10 9.97 -43.13
N ALA A 464 -5.04 10.08 -43.93
CA ALA A 464 -4.66 9.03 -44.89
C ALA A 464 -4.28 7.70 -44.22
N ALA A 465 -3.68 7.75 -43.02
CA ALA A 465 -3.35 6.54 -42.26
C ALA A 465 -4.60 5.88 -41.66
N VAL A 466 -5.57 6.69 -41.18
CA VAL A 466 -6.87 6.21 -40.68
C VAL A 466 -7.67 5.55 -41.80
N GLN A 467 -7.75 6.20 -42.97
CA GLN A 467 -8.41 5.62 -44.15
C GLN A 467 -7.74 4.32 -44.60
N ARG A 468 -6.40 4.31 -44.66
CA ARG A 468 -5.64 3.10 -45.01
C ARG A 468 -5.90 1.96 -44.02
N ALA A 469 -5.91 2.22 -42.71
CA ALA A 469 -6.13 1.18 -41.70
C ALA A 469 -7.47 0.46 -41.87
N ALA A 470 -8.50 1.17 -42.35
CA ALA A 470 -9.81 0.59 -42.61
C ALA A 470 -9.90 -0.20 -43.94
N ALA A 471 -8.96 -0.01 -44.87
CA ALA A 471 -9.03 -0.57 -46.21
C ALA A 471 -8.96 -2.10 -46.18
N GLY A 472 -10.01 -2.75 -46.72
CA GLY A 472 -10.11 -4.20 -46.84
C GLY A 472 -10.36 -4.95 -45.53
N VAL A 473 -10.67 -4.24 -44.43
CA VAL A 473 -11.07 -4.85 -43.16
C VAL A 473 -12.45 -5.47 -43.32
N THR A 474 -12.60 -6.73 -42.93
CA THR A 474 -13.91 -7.35 -42.76
C THR A 474 -14.19 -7.53 -41.27
N TYR A 475 -15.42 -7.29 -40.87
CA TYR A 475 -15.86 -7.32 -39.48
C TYR A 475 -17.25 -7.94 -39.39
N ALA A 476 -17.44 -8.81 -38.41
CA ALA A 476 -18.74 -9.35 -38.06
C ALA A 476 -18.86 -9.50 -36.54
N ALA A 477 -20.09 -9.39 -36.03
CA ALA A 477 -20.39 -9.56 -34.61
C ALA A 477 -21.67 -10.36 -34.44
N LYS A 478 -21.75 -11.12 -33.36
CA LYS A 478 -22.91 -11.92 -33.00
C LYS A 478 -23.23 -11.74 -31.53
N VAL A 479 -24.46 -11.33 -31.23
CA VAL A 479 -25.00 -11.41 -29.87
C VAL A 479 -25.39 -12.86 -29.63
N VAL A 480 -24.72 -13.50 -28.68
CA VAL A 480 -24.96 -14.90 -28.32
C VAL A 480 -26.19 -14.99 -27.42
N ASP A 481 -26.24 -14.12 -26.41
CA ASP A 481 -27.37 -13.95 -25.50
C ASP A 481 -27.34 -12.55 -24.86
N LYS A 482 -28.26 -12.28 -23.92
CA LYS A 482 -28.37 -10.97 -23.24
C LYS A 482 -27.08 -10.53 -22.53
N THR A 483 -26.21 -11.48 -22.16
CA THR A 483 -24.98 -11.28 -21.38
C THR A 483 -23.70 -11.58 -22.16
N ARG A 484 -23.78 -11.91 -23.45
CA ARG A 484 -22.60 -12.35 -24.19
C ARG A 484 -22.70 -11.99 -25.66
N TRP A 485 -21.60 -11.48 -26.20
CA TRP A 485 -21.44 -11.25 -27.62
C TRP A 485 -20.01 -11.57 -28.05
N SER A 486 -19.87 -11.90 -29.33
CA SER A 486 -18.61 -12.18 -29.97
C SER A 486 -18.41 -11.33 -31.21
N ALA A 487 -17.17 -11.21 -31.62
CA ALA A 487 -16.77 -10.40 -32.75
C ALA A 487 -15.54 -10.96 -33.44
N GLU A 488 -15.51 -10.86 -34.77
CA GLU A 488 -14.44 -11.37 -35.61
C GLU A 488 -13.97 -10.30 -36.60
N TRP A 489 -12.66 -10.21 -36.79
CA TRP A 489 -12.03 -9.35 -37.77
C TRP A 489 -11.10 -10.13 -38.67
N ARG A 490 -11.07 -9.72 -39.94
CA ARG A 490 -9.93 -9.94 -40.83
C ARG A 490 -9.35 -8.59 -41.21
N VAL A 491 -8.15 -8.31 -40.73
CA VAL A 491 -7.45 -7.03 -40.91
C VAL A 491 -6.25 -7.24 -41.85
N PRO A 492 -6.26 -6.71 -43.09
CA PRO A 492 -5.12 -6.87 -44.00
C PRO A 492 -3.82 -6.32 -43.38
N LEU A 493 -2.74 -7.11 -43.36
CA LEU A 493 -1.47 -6.69 -42.76
C LEU A 493 -0.90 -5.45 -43.47
N ALA A 494 -1.06 -5.38 -44.79
CA ALA A 494 -0.66 -4.23 -45.59
C ALA A 494 -1.41 -2.94 -45.21
N SER A 495 -2.66 -3.01 -44.73
CA SER A 495 -3.43 -1.83 -44.31
C SER A 495 -2.82 -1.19 -43.04
N LEU A 496 -2.23 -2.03 -42.20
CA LEU A 496 -1.49 -1.64 -41.00
C LEU A 496 -0.04 -1.24 -41.29
N GLY A 497 0.39 -1.31 -42.56
CA GLY A 497 1.78 -1.08 -42.97
C GLY A 497 2.74 -2.18 -42.51
N LEU A 498 2.25 -3.42 -42.40
CA LEU A 498 3.02 -4.59 -41.96
C LEU A 498 3.34 -5.52 -43.14
N ASP A 499 4.54 -6.12 -43.13
CA ASP A 499 5.02 -7.04 -44.17
C ASP A 499 5.23 -8.45 -43.58
N PRO A 500 4.37 -9.44 -43.91
CA PRO A 500 4.42 -10.79 -43.35
C PRO A 500 5.71 -11.56 -43.66
N LYS A 501 6.57 -11.09 -44.58
CA LYS A 501 7.83 -11.76 -44.94
C LYS A 501 9.02 -11.41 -44.04
N LYS A 502 8.84 -10.53 -43.06
CA LYS A 502 9.88 -10.16 -42.08
C LYS A 502 9.40 -10.56 -40.69
N ALA A 503 10.27 -11.04 -39.82
CA ALA A 503 9.93 -11.15 -38.40
C ALA A 503 9.78 -9.71 -37.86
N PHE A 504 8.59 -9.35 -37.35
CA PHE A 504 8.37 -8.03 -36.78
C PHE A 504 7.51 -8.12 -35.51
N ARG A 505 7.78 -7.21 -34.58
CA ARG A 505 6.95 -6.96 -33.40
C ARG A 505 6.05 -5.76 -33.68
N VAL A 506 4.78 -5.85 -33.30
CA VAL A 506 3.83 -4.73 -33.36
C VAL A 506 3.45 -4.35 -31.94
N ALA A 507 3.55 -3.07 -31.60
CA ALA A 507 2.98 -2.60 -30.34
C ALA A 507 1.46 -2.62 -30.47
N PHE A 508 0.79 -3.30 -29.55
CA PHE A 508 -0.62 -3.65 -29.68
C PHE A 508 -1.36 -3.53 -28.36
N ASN A 509 -2.59 -3.07 -28.42
CA ASN A 509 -3.52 -3.22 -27.31
C ASN A 509 -4.90 -3.66 -27.80
N LEU A 510 -5.54 -4.51 -27.00
CA LEU A 510 -6.92 -4.97 -27.18
C LEU A 510 -7.73 -4.50 -25.98
N THR A 511 -8.82 -3.79 -26.26
CA THR A 511 -9.73 -3.30 -25.22
C THR A 511 -11.17 -3.65 -25.57
N VAL A 512 -11.93 -4.09 -24.58
CA VAL A 512 -13.38 -4.25 -24.64
C VAL A 512 -14.01 -3.18 -23.76
N ARG A 513 -14.81 -2.30 -24.36
CA ARG A 513 -15.69 -1.39 -23.63
C ARG A 513 -16.92 -2.17 -23.18
N LYS A 514 -17.18 -2.19 -21.87
CA LYS A 514 -18.42 -2.74 -21.31
C LYS A 514 -19.26 -1.62 -20.72
N THR A 515 -20.56 -1.58 -21.03
CA THR A 515 -21.43 -0.52 -20.51
C THR A 515 -22.01 -0.84 -19.12
N SER A 516 -22.03 -2.12 -18.74
CA SER A 516 -22.45 -2.58 -17.41
C SER A 516 -21.57 -3.73 -16.87
N PRO A 517 -20.81 -3.51 -15.78
CA PRO A 517 -20.47 -2.19 -15.24
C PRO A 517 -19.73 -1.37 -16.32
N ALA A 518 -19.80 -0.04 -16.20
CA ALA A 518 -19.09 0.85 -17.09
C ALA A 518 -17.57 0.73 -16.88
N GLU A 519 -16.93 -0.17 -17.62
CA GLU A 519 -15.49 -0.44 -17.52
C GLU A 519 -14.82 -0.54 -18.89
N TRP A 520 -13.50 -0.30 -18.89
CA TRP A 520 -12.58 -0.65 -19.97
C TRP A 520 -11.88 -1.93 -19.57
N VAL A 521 -12.13 -3.02 -20.29
CA VAL A 521 -11.55 -4.33 -20.02
C VAL A 521 -10.41 -4.55 -21.01
N MET A 522 -9.18 -4.59 -20.52
CA MET A 522 -7.96 -4.46 -21.31
C MET A 522 -7.05 -5.67 -21.15
N TRP A 523 -6.21 -5.91 -22.17
CA TRP A 523 -5.10 -6.87 -22.06
C TRP A 523 -4.11 -6.46 -20.97
N ARG A 524 -3.72 -5.18 -20.96
CA ARG A 524 -2.91 -4.57 -19.89
C ARG A 524 -3.30 -3.10 -19.71
N GLY A 525 -3.64 -2.72 -18.48
CA GLY A 525 -3.94 -1.33 -18.10
C GLY A 525 -2.67 -0.49 -17.90
N GLY A 526 -2.64 0.72 -18.45
CA GLY A 526 -1.46 1.59 -18.44
C GLY A 526 -1.63 2.96 -17.78
N ARG A 527 -2.81 3.24 -17.20
CA ARG A 527 -3.24 4.58 -16.73
C ARG A 527 -3.05 5.65 -17.82
N VAL A 528 -3.43 5.29 -19.04
CA VAL A 528 -3.40 6.09 -20.26
C VAL A 528 -4.62 5.71 -21.11
N ALA A 529 -4.90 6.49 -22.16
CA ALA A 529 -5.93 6.12 -23.12
C ALA A 529 -5.68 4.71 -23.70
N THR A 530 -6.76 4.02 -24.03
CA THR A 530 -6.77 2.60 -24.46
C THR A 530 -5.93 2.34 -25.71
N TRP A 531 -5.72 3.36 -26.55
CA TRP A 531 -4.93 3.29 -27.75
C TRP A 531 -3.42 3.57 -27.55
N HIS A 532 -2.96 3.96 -26.36
CA HIS A 532 -1.53 4.19 -26.09
C HIS A 532 -0.75 2.88 -25.93
N VAL A 533 -0.50 2.19 -27.05
CA VAL A 533 0.08 0.83 -27.13
C VAL A 533 1.47 0.64 -26.50
N GLU A 534 2.21 1.71 -26.19
CA GLU A 534 3.51 1.61 -25.51
C GLU A 534 3.38 1.45 -23.99
N ARG A 535 2.30 2.01 -23.42
CA ARG A 535 2.05 2.05 -21.98
C ARG A 535 0.88 1.15 -21.57
N ALA A 536 -0.09 0.96 -22.47
CA ALA A 536 -1.17 -0.01 -22.37
C ALA A 536 -0.94 -1.13 -23.40
N GLY A 537 -1.35 -2.36 -23.07
CA GLY A 537 -1.14 -3.52 -23.95
C GLY A 537 0.26 -4.10 -23.93
N GLY A 538 0.69 -4.62 -25.08
CA GLY A 538 1.86 -5.48 -25.23
C GLY A 538 2.37 -5.57 -26.66
N TRP A 539 2.95 -6.71 -27.01
CA TRP A 539 3.54 -6.97 -28.31
C TRP A 539 2.84 -8.12 -29.03
N LEU A 540 2.51 -7.93 -30.30
CA LEU A 540 2.25 -9.05 -31.19
C LEU A 540 3.55 -9.47 -31.85
N GLU A 541 3.84 -10.76 -31.83
CA GLU A 541 4.96 -11.38 -32.53
C GLU A 541 4.42 -12.38 -33.53
N PHE A 542 4.67 -12.15 -34.82
CA PHE A 542 4.21 -13.02 -35.88
C PHE A 542 5.17 -14.18 -36.04
N VAL A 543 4.65 -15.40 -35.94
CA VAL A 543 5.44 -16.63 -36.10
C VAL A 543 5.24 -17.16 -37.53
N PRO A 544 6.31 -17.50 -38.27
CA PRO A 544 6.24 -17.98 -39.66
C PRO A 544 5.29 -19.16 -39.90
#